data_AF-A0A0C2DGZ5-F1
#
_entry.id   AF-A0A0C2DGZ5-F1
#
_cell.length_a   1.000
_cell.length_b   1.000
_cell.length_c   1.000
_cell.angle_alpha   90.00
_cell.angle_beta   90.00
_cell.angle_gamma   90.00
#
_symmetry.space_group_name_H-M   'P 1'
#
loop_
_entity.id
_entity.type
_entity.pdbx_description
1 polymer ?
#
loop_
_entity_poly.entity_id
_entity_poly.type
_entity_poly.pdbx_seq_one_letter_code
_entity_poly.pdbx_strand_id
1 'polypeptide(L)'
;MDRGPGNPEWSIENSKKGADETITSGEVGDPVCCDNITRNTSYQDELCDRYTLALTKEPPKNLKEDRVGKLVLWNEEKFDFAITFSSIEHSGLGRYGDPIDPNGDLREVQKVMCLLKKGGLFLVGFPRGADAIKYNLHRIYGRMRLSMIMTGYEFLAMYRGDSPYPQYPRREDYEAMDTHQQDLYVLRKP
;
A
#
# COMPACT_ATOMS: atom_id res chain seq x y z
N MET A 1 16.47 54.85 49.88
CA MET A 1 15.14 54.23 49.80
C MET A 1 14.99 53.69 48.39
N ASP A 2 15.18 52.37 48.28
CA ASP A 2 14.81 51.35 47.25
C ASP A 2 14.94 51.68 45.75
N ARG A 3 15.88 51.08 44.99
CA ARG A 3 15.90 49.72 44.36
C ARG A 3 14.67 49.40 43.47
N GLY A 4 14.86 49.31 42.15
CA GLY A 4 13.94 48.61 41.22
C GLY A 4 14.26 47.11 41.15
N PRO A 5 14.05 46.42 40.01
CA PRO A 5 12.85 46.15 39.19
C PRO A 5 12.43 44.67 39.30
N GLY A 6 11.41 44.21 38.54
CA GLY A 6 11.24 42.79 38.22
C GLY A 6 10.00 42.10 38.80
N ASN A 7 9.19 41.57 37.87
CA ASN A 7 8.12 40.60 38.14
C ASN A 7 8.76 39.29 38.67
N PRO A 8 8.10 38.54 39.58
CA PRO A 8 8.79 37.56 40.41
C PRO A 8 9.26 36.33 39.63
N GLU A 9 10.56 36.04 39.78
CA GLU A 9 11.14 34.71 39.61
C GLU A 9 10.58 33.74 40.66
N TRP A 10 10.17 32.55 40.22
CA TRP A 10 10.31 31.34 41.01
C TRP A 10 10.95 30.27 40.14
N SER A 11 12.17 29.91 40.52
CA SER A 11 13.01 28.85 39.97
C SER A 11 12.79 27.57 40.78
N ILE A 12 12.55 26.45 40.09
CA ILE A 12 12.77 25.09 40.63
C ILE A 12 13.46 24.24 39.57
N GLU A 13 14.46 23.52 40.05
CA GLU A 13 15.52 22.77 39.40
C GLU A 13 15.09 21.64 38.46
N ASN A 14 16.00 21.32 37.53
CA ASN A 14 16.02 20.13 36.71
C ASN A 14 15.92 18.85 37.55
N SER A 15 14.82 18.11 37.39
CA SER A 15 14.74 16.69 37.72
C SER A 15 14.35 15.91 36.47
N LYS A 16 15.27 15.05 36.03
CA LYS A 16 15.04 14.07 34.97
C LYS A 16 13.89 13.13 35.37
N LYS A 17 12.84 13.05 34.56
CA LYS A 17 12.14 11.83 34.09
C LYS A 17 10.73 12.15 33.63
N GLY A 18 10.38 11.65 32.45
CA GLY A 18 9.00 11.62 31.93
C GLY A 18 9.01 11.95 30.46
N ALA A 19 8.89 10.93 29.61
CA ALA A 19 8.69 11.09 28.19
C ALA A 19 7.38 11.86 27.95
N ASP A 20 7.45 12.96 27.20
CA ASP A 20 6.30 13.64 26.65
C ASP A 20 6.43 13.62 25.12
N GLU A 21 5.42 13.08 24.47
CA GLU A 21 5.37 12.75 23.05
C GLU A 21 5.11 14.03 22.25
N THR A 22 6.17 14.70 21.81
CA THR A 22 6.08 15.63 20.68
C THR A 22 5.64 14.85 19.44
N ILE A 23 4.40 15.07 18.99
CA ILE A 23 3.90 14.65 17.67
C ILE A 23 4.70 15.44 16.63
N THR A 24 5.84 14.89 16.23
CA THR A 24 6.46 15.21 14.96
C THR A 24 5.64 14.54 13.86
N SER A 25 5.46 15.21 12.74
CA SER A 25 4.89 14.63 11.53
C SER A 25 5.63 13.34 11.20
N GLY A 26 5.04 12.20 11.57
CA GLY A 26 5.67 10.91 11.45
C GLY A 26 6.02 10.66 9.99
N GLU A 27 7.30 10.39 9.74
CA GLU A 27 7.72 9.69 8.53
C GLU A 27 6.81 8.47 8.42
N VAL A 28 5.97 8.41 7.37
CA VAL A 28 5.22 7.21 7.06
C VAL A 28 6.27 6.17 6.72
N GLY A 29 6.65 5.35 7.72
CA GLY A 29 7.69 4.36 7.57
C GLY A 29 7.42 3.52 6.33
N ASP A 30 8.48 3.22 5.56
CA ASP A 30 8.38 2.41 4.36
C ASP A 30 7.52 1.17 4.68
N PRO A 31 6.38 0.94 3.98
CA PRO A 31 5.51 -0.18 4.27
C PRO A 31 6.35 -1.44 4.24
N VAL A 32 6.27 -2.23 5.32
CA VAL A 32 7.08 -3.43 5.54
C VAL A 32 7.15 -4.27 4.26
N CYS A 33 8.26 -4.16 3.55
CA CYS A 33 8.48 -4.85 2.29
C CYS A 33 8.90 -6.28 2.60
N CYS A 34 7.94 -7.18 2.80
CA CYS A 34 8.11 -8.59 3.24
C CYS A 34 8.92 -8.81 4.56
N ASP A 35 9.61 -7.81 5.14
CA ASP A 35 10.57 -7.99 6.24
C ASP A 35 9.98 -8.26 7.65
N ASN A 36 8.73 -7.84 7.91
CA ASN A 36 8.02 -8.02 9.20
C ASN A 36 6.61 -8.65 9.04
N ILE A 37 6.28 -9.17 7.86
CA ILE A 37 5.10 -10.05 7.67
C ILE A 37 5.42 -11.48 8.16
N THR A 38 6.64 -11.71 8.65
CA THR A 38 7.21 -12.98 9.12
C THR A 38 6.65 -13.54 10.42
N ARG A 39 5.54 -12.99 10.96
CA ARG A 39 5.05 -13.42 12.28
C ARG A 39 3.85 -14.34 12.34
N ASN A 40 3.12 -14.68 11.26
CA ASN A 40 2.10 -15.74 11.44
C ASN A 40 1.41 -16.43 10.26
N THR A 41 1.91 -16.44 9.02
CA THR A 41 1.34 -17.41 8.05
C THR A 41 2.40 -17.98 7.12
N SER A 42 2.58 -19.31 7.17
CA SER A 42 3.41 -20.09 6.25
C SER A 42 3.03 -19.95 4.77
N TYR A 43 1.89 -19.32 4.48
CA TYR A 43 1.39 -19.05 3.13
C TYR A 43 1.95 -17.75 2.51
N GLN A 44 2.40 -16.80 3.34
CA GLN A 44 2.96 -15.52 2.89
C GLN A 44 4.38 -15.67 2.33
N ASP A 45 5.14 -16.65 2.82
CA ASP A 45 6.56 -16.87 2.50
C ASP A 45 6.78 -17.39 1.08
N GLU A 46 5.82 -18.07 0.46
CA GLU A 46 5.99 -18.61 -0.91
C GLU A 46 5.54 -17.63 -2.01
N LEU A 47 4.88 -16.52 -1.67
CA LEU A 47 4.19 -15.65 -2.62
C LEU A 47 4.94 -14.36 -2.96
N CYS A 48 5.75 -13.79 -2.05
CA CYS A 48 6.77 -12.78 -2.44
C CYS A 48 7.83 -13.44 -3.35
N ASP A 49 8.16 -14.71 -3.11
CA ASP A 49 9.25 -15.42 -3.80
C ASP A 49 8.86 -15.96 -5.19
N ARG A 50 7.65 -16.52 -5.37
CA ARG A 50 7.28 -17.20 -6.64
C ARG A 50 7.00 -16.25 -7.81
N TYR A 51 6.47 -15.06 -7.57
CA TYR A 51 6.08 -14.15 -8.66
C TYR A 51 7.28 -13.47 -9.35
N THR A 52 8.36 -13.23 -8.61
CA THR A 52 9.61 -12.70 -9.17
C THR A 52 10.23 -13.65 -10.19
N LEU A 53 10.12 -14.96 -9.99
CA LEU A 53 10.68 -15.98 -10.90
C LEU A 53 9.92 -16.09 -12.24
N ALA A 54 8.62 -15.75 -12.27
CA ALA A 54 7.76 -15.97 -13.43
C ALA A 54 7.83 -14.85 -14.48
N LEU A 55 8.34 -13.68 -14.12
CA LEU A 55 8.36 -12.49 -15.01
C LEU A 55 9.70 -12.28 -15.70
N THR A 56 10.77 -12.97 -15.30
CA THR A 56 12.08 -12.89 -15.94
C THR A 56 12.32 -14.15 -16.76
N LYS A 57 12.57 -14.00 -18.07
CA LYS A 57 13.01 -15.12 -18.94
C LYS A 57 14.41 -15.64 -18.57
N GLU A 58 15.14 -14.92 -17.72
CA GLU A 58 16.45 -15.31 -17.20
C GLU A 58 16.34 -15.74 -15.73
N PRO A 59 17.13 -16.75 -15.31
CA PRO A 59 17.24 -17.09 -13.89
C PRO A 59 17.78 -15.87 -13.11
N PRO A 60 17.23 -15.59 -11.92
CA PRO A 60 17.66 -14.44 -11.12
C PRO A 60 19.14 -14.56 -10.78
N LYS A 61 19.90 -13.52 -11.08
CA LYS A 61 21.36 -13.49 -10.94
C LYS A 61 21.83 -13.42 -9.48
N ASN A 62 20.95 -13.08 -8.55
CA ASN A 62 21.27 -12.76 -7.14
C ASN A 62 20.45 -13.59 -6.14
N LEU A 63 20.75 -14.87 -6.05
CA LEU A 63 20.21 -15.76 -5.02
C LEU A 63 20.97 -15.51 -3.70
N LYS A 64 20.27 -15.07 -2.65
CA LYS A 64 20.86 -14.94 -1.30
C LYS A 64 20.09 -15.82 -0.32
N GLU A 65 20.83 -16.48 0.57
CA GLU A 65 20.24 -17.19 1.70
C GLU A 65 19.65 -16.18 2.69
N ASP A 66 18.40 -16.41 3.11
CA ASP A 66 17.82 -15.70 4.24
C ASP A 66 18.43 -16.19 5.58
N ARG A 67 17.99 -15.60 6.69
CA ARG A 67 18.48 -15.94 8.04
C ARG A 67 18.18 -17.38 8.48
N VAL A 68 17.40 -18.14 7.69
CA VAL A 68 16.96 -19.52 7.96
C VAL A 68 17.52 -20.49 6.90
N GLY A 69 18.36 -20.03 5.97
CA GLY A 69 18.96 -20.86 4.92
C GLY A 69 18.05 -21.10 3.71
N LYS A 70 16.95 -20.35 3.56
CA LYS A 70 16.11 -20.40 2.37
C LYS A 70 16.68 -19.49 1.30
N LEU A 71 16.81 -20.02 0.09
CA LEU A 71 17.28 -19.27 -1.06
C LEU A 71 16.16 -18.32 -1.52
N VAL A 72 16.32 -17.02 -1.27
CA VAL A 72 15.32 -16.00 -1.58
C VAL A 72 15.75 -15.24 -2.84
N LEU A 73 14.77 -15.01 -3.71
CA LEU A 73 14.94 -14.18 -4.90
C LEU A 73 14.90 -12.72 -4.50
N TRP A 74 16.07 -12.11 -4.35
CA TRP A 74 16.14 -10.66 -4.24
C TRP A 74 16.26 -10.10 -5.65
N ASN A 75 15.15 -9.58 -6.17
CA ASN A 75 15.26 -8.66 -7.30
C ASN A 75 15.76 -7.33 -6.75
N GLU A 76 17.06 -7.07 -6.86
CA GLU A 76 17.65 -5.78 -6.49
C GLU A 76 17.15 -4.67 -7.43
N GLU A 77 16.70 -5.03 -8.62
CA GLU A 77 16.15 -4.11 -9.61
C GLU A 77 14.66 -3.85 -9.35
N LYS A 78 14.38 -2.67 -8.80
CA LYS A 78 13.02 -2.14 -8.63
C LYS A 78 12.52 -1.49 -9.94
N PHE A 79 11.21 -1.43 -10.11
CA PHE A 79 10.57 -0.83 -11.28
C PHE A 79 10.28 0.66 -11.09
N ASP A 80 10.36 1.43 -12.18
CA ASP A 80 9.97 2.84 -12.22
C ASP A 80 8.44 3.01 -12.23
N PHE A 81 7.72 2.05 -12.80
CA PHE A 81 6.27 2.03 -12.79
C PHE A 81 5.71 0.60 -12.84
N ALA A 82 4.47 0.45 -12.38
CA ALA A 82 3.69 -0.77 -12.45
C ALA A 82 2.27 -0.44 -12.94
N ILE A 83 1.68 -1.33 -13.73
CA ILE A 83 0.37 -1.13 -14.32
C ILE A 83 -0.45 -2.40 -14.15
N THR A 84 -1.69 -2.27 -13.71
CA THR A 84 -2.64 -3.37 -13.64
C THR A 84 -4.06 -2.90 -13.92
N PHE A 85 -4.76 -3.66 -14.75
CA PHE A 85 -6.15 -3.41 -15.11
C PHE A 85 -6.92 -4.71 -14.98
N SER A 86 -8.05 -4.63 -14.28
CA SER A 86 -8.97 -5.75 -14.13
C SER A 86 -8.30 -7.06 -13.69
N SER A 87 -7.51 -7.00 -12.61
CA SER A 87 -6.73 -8.14 -12.12
C SER A 87 -6.78 -8.21 -10.59
N ILE A 88 -6.38 -7.13 -9.90
CA ILE A 88 -6.26 -7.11 -8.42
C ILE A 88 -7.60 -7.39 -7.74
N GLU A 89 -8.72 -6.98 -8.32
CA GLU A 89 -10.05 -7.19 -7.75
C GLU A 89 -10.44 -8.66 -7.58
N HIS A 90 -9.75 -9.56 -8.29
CA HIS A 90 -9.97 -11.00 -8.26
C HIS A 90 -9.14 -11.72 -7.20
N SER A 91 -8.05 -11.11 -6.71
CA SER A 91 -7.04 -11.79 -5.89
C SER A 91 -7.60 -12.28 -4.55
N GLY A 92 -7.41 -13.56 -4.24
CA GLY A 92 -7.88 -14.18 -3.00
C GLY A 92 -9.36 -14.55 -3.01
N LEU A 93 -10.02 -14.57 -4.18
CA LEU A 93 -11.41 -15.01 -4.32
C LEU A 93 -11.52 -16.47 -4.78
N GLY A 94 -10.40 -17.12 -5.11
CA GLY A 94 -10.37 -18.53 -5.54
C GLY A 94 -11.01 -18.79 -6.89
N ARG A 95 -11.27 -17.74 -7.67
CA ARG A 95 -11.78 -17.83 -9.03
C ARG A 95 -10.80 -18.58 -9.94
N TYR A 96 -9.51 -18.37 -9.73
CA TYR A 96 -8.45 -18.84 -10.60
C TYR A 96 -7.62 -19.96 -9.95
N GLY A 97 -8.17 -20.61 -8.92
CA GLY A 97 -7.46 -21.64 -8.16
C GLY A 97 -6.48 -21.08 -7.11
N ASP A 98 -6.43 -19.76 -6.96
CA ASP A 98 -5.82 -19.11 -5.80
C ASP A 98 -6.55 -19.53 -4.51
N PRO A 99 -5.87 -19.60 -3.36
CA PRO A 99 -6.58 -19.81 -2.10
C PRO A 99 -7.46 -18.62 -1.77
N ILE A 100 -8.51 -18.91 -1.01
CA ILE A 100 -9.38 -17.86 -0.47
C ILE A 100 -8.59 -17.03 0.54
N ASP A 101 -8.41 -15.76 0.23
CA ASP A 101 -7.83 -14.73 1.10
C ASP A 101 -8.67 -13.45 0.97
N PRO A 102 -9.47 -13.10 2.00
CA PRO A 102 -10.23 -11.85 2.01
C PRO A 102 -9.37 -10.60 1.74
N ASN A 103 -8.08 -10.64 2.04
CA ASN A 103 -7.12 -9.55 1.86
C ASN A 103 -6.16 -9.77 0.68
N GLY A 104 -6.42 -10.72 -0.21
CA GLY A 104 -5.54 -11.03 -1.34
C GLY A 104 -5.23 -9.82 -2.23
N ASP A 105 -6.23 -9.00 -2.55
CA ASP A 105 -6.07 -7.74 -3.29
C ASP A 105 -5.13 -6.74 -2.58
N LEU A 106 -5.27 -6.56 -1.28
CA LEU A 106 -4.38 -5.68 -0.49
C LEU A 106 -2.95 -6.19 -0.51
N ARG A 107 -2.75 -7.52 -0.46
CA ARG A 107 -1.42 -8.12 -0.55
C ARG A 107 -0.80 -7.91 -1.91
N GLU A 108 -1.55 -8.04 -3.00
CA GLU A 108 -1.03 -7.77 -4.34
C GLU A 108 -0.59 -6.30 -4.47
N VAL A 109 -1.36 -5.35 -3.94
CA VAL A 109 -0.96 -3.93 -3.91
C VAL A 109 0.30 -3.72 -3.08
N GLN A 110 0.42 -4.37 -1.91
CA GLN A 110 1.64 -4.30 -1.11
C GLN A 110 2.87 -4.87 -1.84
N LYS A 111 2.73 -5.96 -2.58
CA LYS A 111 3.83 -6.49 -3.41
C LYS A 111 4.27 -5.47 -4.46
N VAL A 112 3.33 -4.83 -5.15
CA VAL A 112 3.64 -3.77 -6.11
C VAL A 112 4.41 -2.64 -5.43
N MET A 113 4.00 -2.24 -4.23
CA MET A 113 4.70 -1.22 -3.44
C MET A 113 6.15 -1.62 -3.16
N CYS A 114 6.42 -2.90 -2.85
CA CYS A 114 7.78 -3.40 -2.62
C CYS A 114 8.66 -3.30 -3.86
N LEU A 115 8.07 -3.67 -5.01
CA LEU A 115 8.72 -3.75 -6.30
C LEU A 115 8.98 -2.37 -6.94
N LEU A 116 8.27 -1.31 -6.51
CA LEU A 116 8.47 0.04 -7.01
C LEU A 116 9.64 0.77 -6.34
N LYS A 117 10.37 1.56 -7.14
CA LYS A 117 11.32 2.58 -6.63
C LYS A 117 10.57 3.68 -5.88
N LYS A 118 11.25 4.39 -4.97
CA LYS A 118 10.72 5.66 -4.42
C LYS A 118 10.45 6.63 -5.57
N GLY A 119 9.32 7.32 -5.53
CA GLY A 119 8.81 8.13 -6.64
C GLY A 119 8.21 7.34 -7.81
N GLY A 120 8.24 6.01 -7.78
CA GLY A 120 7.68 5.16 -8.84
C GLY A 120 6.15 5.23 -8.91
N LEU A 121 5.61 4.98 -10.10
CA LEU A 121 4.18 5.12 -10.38
C LEU A 121 3.46 3.78 -10.36
N PHE A 122 2.27 3.76 -9.77
CA PHE A 122 1.35 2.64 -9.83
C PHE A 122 0.05 3.07 -10.49
N LEU A 123 -0.22 2.51 -11.66
CA LEU A 123 -1.44 2.74 -12.42
C LEU A 123 -2.35 1.53 -12.22
N VAL A 124 -3.50 1.73 -11.58
CA VAL A 124 -4.39 0.64 -11.18
C VAL A 124 -5.84 0.92 -11.59
N GLY A 125 -6.46 -0.02 -12.30
CA GLY A 125 -7.87 0.05 -12.69
C GLY A 125 -8.68 -1.13 -12.15
N PHE A 126 -9.73 -0.83 -11.39
CA PHE A 126 -10.68 -1.82 -10.84
C PHE A 126 -12.11 -1.24 -10.76
N PRO A 127 -13.13 -2.09 -10.55
CA PRO A 127 -14.53 -1.66 -10.44
C PRO A 127 -14.76 -0.74 -9.23
N ARG A 128 -15.43 0.39 -9.43
CA ARG A 128 -15.87 1.29 -8.37
C ARG A 128 -17.37 1.17 -8.09
N GLY A 129 -17.76 1.48 -6.87
CA GLY A 129 -19.16 1.49 -6.42
C GLY A 129 -19.23 1.40 -4.89
N ALA A 130 -20.36 0.97 -4.34
CA ALA A 130 -20.43 0.60 -2.94
C ALA A 130 -19.55 -0.63 -2.67
N ASP A 131 -18.81 -0.62 -1.55
CA ASP A 131 -17.94 -1.74 -1.15
C ASP A 131 -18.70 -3.07 -1.17
N ALA A 132 -18.31 -3.98 -2.06
CA ALA A 132 -19.01 -5.25 -2.24
C ALA A 132 -18.09 -6.34 -2.79
N ILE A 133 -18.49 -7.59 -2.60
CA ILE A 133 -17.86 -8.77 -3.20
C ILE A 133 -18.94 -9.50 -4.00
N LYS A 134 -18.74 -9.65 -5.31
CA LYS A 134 -19.64 -10.40 -6.19
C LYS A 134 -19.22 -11.87 -6.21
N TYR A 135 -19.45 -12.59 -5.11
CA TYR A 135 -18.98 -13.98 -4.91
C TYR A 135 -17.50 -14.13 -5.32
N ASN A 136 -17.11 -15.17 -6.06
CA ASN A 136 -15.78 -15.34 -6.61
C ASN A 136 -15.58 -14.62 -7.96
N LEU A 137 -16.45 -13.69 -8.35
CA LEU A 137 -16.28 -12.93 -9.58
C LEU A 137 -15.28 -11.82 -9.39
N HIS A 138 -15.55 -10.79 -8.57
CA HIS A 138 -14.65 -9.66 -8.30
C HIS A 138 -15.08 -8.87 -7.06
N ARG A 139 -14.20 -7.97 -6.59
CA ARG A 139 -14.52 -6.90 -5.63
C ARG A 139 -14.95 -5.62 -6.33
N ILE A 140 -15.88 -4.90 -5.71
CA ILE A 140 -16.23 -3.52 -6.02
C ILE A 140 -15.63 -2.65 -4.93
N TYR A 141 -14.85 -1.65 -5.33
CA TYR A 141 -14.12 -0.76 -4.43
C TYR A 141 -14.96 0.48 -4.14
N GLY A 142 -15.48 0.54 -2.92
CA GLY A 142 -16.07 1.74 -2.34
C GLY A 142 -15.09 2.48 -1.46
N ARG A 143 -15.60 3.48 -0.75
CA ARG A 143 -14.78 4.40 0.05
C ARG A 143 -13.88 3.66 1.04
N MET A 144 -14.35 2.58 1.64
CA MET A 144 -13.58 1.85 2.64
C MET A 144 -12.48 1.04 1.98
N ARG A 145 -12.80 0.14 1.04
CA ARG A 145 -11.78 -0.74 0.46
C ARG A 145 -10.80 0.03 -0.41
N LEU A 146 -11.26 1.05 -1.12
CA LEU A 146 -10.40 1.93 -1.91
C LEU A 146 -9.36 2.65 -1.05
N SER A 147 -9.76 3.15 0.12
CA SER A 147 -8.83 3.79 1.06
C SER A 147 -7.73 2.83 1.54
N MET A 148 -8.07 1.56 1.74
CA MET A 148 -7.09 0.52 2.10
C MET A 148 -6.12 0.25 0.96
N ILE A 149 -6.59 0.20 -0.28
CA ILE A 149 -5.75 0.04 -1.47
C ILE A 149 -4.78 1.20 -1.65
N MET A 150 -5.25 2.43 -1.43
CA MET A 150 -4.43 3.64 -1.57
C MET A 150 -3.45 3.86 -0.40
N THR A 151 -3.57 3.09 0.68
CA THR A 151 -2.76 3.28 1.88
C THR A 151 -1.27 3.10 1.57
N GLY A 152 -0.46 4.09 1.97
CA GLY A 152 0.98 4.13 1.72
C GLY A 152 1.38 4.76 0.39
N TYR A 153 0.43 5.02 -0.50
CA TYR A 153 0.66 5.77 -1.73
C TYR A 153 0.19 7.22 -1.61
N GLU A 154 0.77 8.07 -2.44
CA GLU A 154 0.24 9.39 -2.75
C GLU A 154 -0.70 9.31 -3.96
N PHE A 155 -1.92 9.82 -3.82
CA PHE A 155 -2.87 9.90 -4.93
C PHE A 155 -2.54 11.08 -5.85
N LEU A 156 -2.30 10.81 -7.14
CA LEU A 156 -1.99 11.84 -8.13
C LEU A 156 -3.17 12.22 -9.02
N ALA A 157 -3.88 11.22 -9.56
CA ALA A 157 -4.96 11.45 -10.51
C ALA A 157 -5.92 10.25 -10.61
N MET A 158 -7.14 10.52 -11.07
CA MET A 158 -8.13 9.50 -11.45
C MET A 158 -8.63 9.81 -12.86
N TYR A 159 -8.77 8.79 -13.71
CA TYR A 159 -9.31 8.92 -15.06
C TYR A 159 -10.54 8.03 -15.24
N ARG A 160 -11.49 8.49 -16.05
CA ARG A 160 -12.79 7.83 -16.25
C ARG A 160 -13.16 7.80 -17.72
N GLY A 161 -13.47 6.60 -18.22
CA GLY A 161 -13.82 6.37 -19.63
C GLY A 161 -12.77 6.95 -20.58
N ASP A 162 -13.23 7.63 -21.62
CA ASP A 162 -12.37 8.24 -22.65
C ASP A 162 -11.96 9.69 -22.31
N SER A 163 -12.21 10.17 -21.08
CA SER A 163 -11.84 11.53 -20.69
C SER A 163 -10.31 11.69 -20.65
N PRO A 164 -9.73 12.64 -21.42
CA PRO A 164 -8.31 12.95 -21.34
C PRO A 164 -7.95 13.77 -20.09
N TYR A 165 -8.95 14.26 -19.35
CA TYR A 165 -8.78 15.10 -18.16
C TYR A 165 -8.94 14.32 -16.87
N PRO A 166 -8.09 14.57 -15.85
CA PRO A 166 -8.20 13.95 -14.55
C PRO A 166 -9.51 14.37 -13.88
N GLN A 167 -10.10 13.43 -13.15
CA GLN A 167 -11.32 13.58 -12.37
C GLN A 167 -10.96 13.53 -10.88
N TYR A 168 -11.81 14.13 -10.06
CA TYR A 168 -11.71 14.01 -8.61
C TYR A 168 -12.79 13.05 -8.09
N PRO A 169 -12.44 12.15 -7.15
CA PRO A 169 -13.40 11.24 -6.55
C PRO A 169 -14.47 12.02 -5.78
N ARG A 170 -15.73 11.80 -6.11
CA ARG A 170 -16.86 12.38 -5.37
C ARG A 170 -17.52 11.30 -4.53
N ARG A 171 -18.23 11.72 -3.48
CA ARG A 171 -18.93 10.80 -2.58
C ARG A 171 -19.89 9.88 -3.34
N GLU A 172 -20.62 10.45 -4.29
CA GLU A 172 -21.68 9.78 -5.05
C GLU A 172 -21.12 8.70 -5.99
N ASP A 173 -19.84 8.81 -6.37
CA ASP A 173 -19.18 7.83 -7.25
C ASP A 173 -19.04 6.43 -6.59
N TYR A 174 -19.19 6.36 -5.25
CA TYR A 174 -19.03 5.15 -4.43
C TYR A 174 -20.31 4.73 -3.68
N GLU A 175 -21.46 5.26 -4.09
CA GLU A 175 -22.77 4.91 -3.49
C GLU A 175 -23.61 3.99 -4.40
N ALA A 176 -23.22 3.82 -5.66
CA ALA A 176 -23.91 2.95 -6.62
C ALA A 176 -23.55 1.47 -6.44
N MET A 177 -24.53 0.56 -6.48
CA MET A 177 -24.32 -0.87 -6.20
C MET A 177 -24.08 -1.78 -7.41
N ASP A 178 -24.32 -1.33 -8.66
CA ASP A 178 -24.38 -2.30 -9.77
C ASP A 178 -24.19 -1.74 -11.20
N THR A 179 -23.11 -0.99 -11.46
CA THR A 179 -22.87 -0.43 -12.81
C THR A 179 -21.57 -0.90 -13.48
N HIS A 180 -20.80 -1.81 -12.86
CA HIS A 180 -19.50 -2.29 -13.36
C HIS A 180 -18.61 -1.17 -13.95
N GLN A 181 -18.65 -0.01 -13.32
CA GLN A 181 -17.87 1.16 -13.73
C GLN A 181 -16.45 1.02 -13.23
N GLN A 182 -15.47 1.20 -14.11
CA GLN A 182 -14.06 1.18 -13.74
C GLN A 182 -13.48 2.59 -13.91
N ASP A 183 -12.64 2.98 -12.95
CA ASP A 183 -11.82 4.18 -13.03
C ASP A 183 -10.35 3.74 -12.93
N LEU A 184 -9.47 4.51 -13.56
CA LEU A 184 -8.02 4.34 -13.48
C LEU A 184 -7.47 5.30 -12.43
N TYR A 185 -6.77 4.78 -11.43
CA TYR A 185 -6.09 5.56 -10.41
C TYR A 185 -4.59 5.59 -10.68
N VAL A 186 -3.98 6.76 -10.56
CA VAL A 186 -2.54 6.97 -10.64
C VAL A 186 -2.02 7.31 -9.26
N LEU A 187 -1.17 6.43 -8.74
CA LEU A 187 -0.62 6.48 -7.40
C LEU A 187 0.91 6.61 -7.47
N ARG A 188 1.51 7.35 -6.55
CA ARG A 188 2.97 7.49 -6.43
C ARG A 188 3.45 6.88 -5.13
N LYS A 189 4.51 6.09 -5.20
CA LYS A 189 5.25 5.65 -4.02
C LYS A 189 6.06 6.85 -3.47
N PRO A 190 5.89 7.24 -2.20
CA PRO A 190 6.67 8.32 -1.59
C PRO A 190 8.17 7.99 -1.51
#